data_AF-A0A9W4DQ91-F1
#
_entry.id   AF-A0A9W4DQ91-F1
#
_cell.length_a   1.000
_cell.length_b   1.000
_cell.length_c   1.000
_cell.angle_alpha   90.00
_cell.angle_beta   90.00
_cell.angle_gamma   90.00
#
_symmetry.space_group_name_H-M   'P 1'
#
loop_
_entity.id
_entity.type
_entity.pdbx_description
1 polymer ?
#
loop_
_entity_poly.entity_id
_entity_poly.type
_entity_poly.pdbx_seq_one_letter_code
_entity_poly.pdbx_strand_id
1 'polypeptide(L)' 'MALEATVGDDGMVYIRESEQPDVVAVTTAAKWEAFVKGVMAGEFDHFVAEVAETVGVAGGEAAAQQTCGAAHRS' A
#
# COMPACT_ATOMS: atom_id res chain seq x y z
N MET A 1 -18.79 -6.48 -1.31
CA MET A 1 -18.13 -5.20 -1.01
C MET A 1 -17.64 -4.55 -2.29
N ALA A 2 -18.33 -3.48 -2.70
CA ALA A 2 -17.93 -2.63 -3.82
C ALA A 2 -17.96 -1.17 -3.35
N LEU A 3 -16.98 -0.39 -3.77
CA LEU A 3 -16.97 1.06 -3.60
C LEU A 3 -17.53 1.71 -4.86
N GLU A 4 -18.41 2.69 -4.68
CA GLU A 4 -18.97 3.50 -5.74
C GLU A 4 -18.60 4.97 -5.55
N ALA A 5 -18.31 5.65 -6.65
CA ALA A 5 -17.96 7.07 -6.67
C ALA A 5 -18.88 7.83 -7.64
N THR A 6 -19.52 8.89 -7.16
CA THR A 6 -20.45 9.70 -7.96
C THR A 6 -20.15 11.19 -7.80
N VAL A 7 -20.34 11.98 -8.85
CA VAL A 7 -20.29 13.44 -8.79
C VAL A 7 -21.70 13.96 -8.53
N GLY A 8 -21.88 14.72 -7.45
CA GLY A 8 -23.15 15.35 -7.13
C GLY A 8 -23.36 16.66 -7.88
N ASP A 9 -24.59 17.18 -7.80
CA ASP A 9 -24.97 18.46 -8.43
C ASP A 9 -24.20 19.66 -7.84
N ASP A 10 -23.64 19.51 -6.65
CA ASP A 10 -22.77 20.49 -5.98
C ASP A 10 -21.30 20.42 -6.45
N GLY A 11 -20.98 19.50 -7.37
CA GLY A 11 -19.62 19.29 -7.88
C GLY A 11 -18.70 18.54 -6.92
N MET A 12 -19.22 18.00 -5.82
CA MET A 12 -18.47 17.17 -4.89
C MET A 12 -18.48 15.71 -5.35
N VAL A 13 -17.43 14.98 -4.97
CA VAL A 13 -17.28 13.54 -5.22
C VAL A 13 -17.65 12.80 -3.95
N TYR A 14 -18.65 11.93 -4.06
CA TYR A 14 -19.15 11.09 -2.99
C TYR A 14 -18.67 9.66 -3.21
N ILE A 15 -17.99 9.10 -2.22
CA ILE A 15 -17.48 7.74 -2.25
C ILE A 15 -18.16 6.97 -1.12
N ARG A 16 -18.83 5.86 -1.43
CA ARG A 16 -19.52 5.03 -0.45
C ARG A 16 -19.38 3.55 -0.76
N GLU A 17 -19.63 2.72 0.25
CA GLU A 17 -19.73 1.28 0.08
C GLU A 17 -21.18 0.89 -0.25
N SER A 18 -21.34 0.03 -1.26
CA SER A 18 -22.67 -0.39 -1.75
C SER A 18 -23.53 -1.07 -0.68
N GLU A 19 -22.91 -1.75 0.27
CA GLU A 19 -23.58 -2.48 1.37
C GLU A 19 -23.75 -1.62 2.64
N GLN A 20 -23.07 -0.47 2.72
CA GLN A 20 -23.13 0.47 3.84
C GLN A 20 -23.28 1.91 3.31
N PRO A 21 -24.42 2.24 2.68
CA PRO A 21 -24.59 3.51 1.95
C PRO A 21 -24.58 4.75 2.87
N ASP A 22 -24.78 4.57 4.17
CA ASP A 22 -24.80 5.66 5.15
C ASP A 22 -23.40 6.19 5.49
N VAL A 23 -22.34 5.43 5.17
CA VAL A 23 -20.95 5.83 5.39
C VAL A 23 -20.40 6.42 4.10
N VAL A 24 -20.34 7.75 4.04
CA VAL A 24 -19.96 8.49 2.83
C VAL A 24 -18.74 9.36 3.08
N ALA A 25 -17.69 9.14 2.30
CA ALA A 25 -16.57 10.06 2.20
C ALA A 25 -16.88 11.11 1.12
N VAL A 26 -16.70 12.39 1.46
CA VAL A 26 -16.96 13.50 0.55
C VAL A 26 -15.66 14.23 0.27
N THR A 27 -15.35 14.43 -1.01
CA THR A 27 -14.16 15.18 -1.45
C THR A 27 -14.49 16.09 -2.62
N THR A 28 -13.56 16.97 -2.98
CA THR A 28 -13.69 17.84 -4.15
C THR A 28 -13.17 17.14 -5.40
N ALA A 29 -13.69 17.49 -6.58
CA ALA A 29 -13.16 16.98 -7.87
C ALA A 29 -11.64 17.16 -8.02
N ALA A 30 -11.08 18.32 -7.65
CA ALA A 30 -9.65 18.58 -7.74
C ALA A 30 -8.79 17.61 -6.90
N LYS A 31 -9.22 17.33 -5.67
CA LYS A 31 -8.55 16.35 -4.79
C LYS A 31 -8.72 14.92 -5.32
N TRP A 32 -9.89 14.58 -5.85
CA TRP A 32 -10.14 13.28 -6.46
C TRP A 32 -9.22 13.03 -7.66
N GLU A 33 -9.06 14.01 -8.55
CA GLU A 33 -8.13 13.91 -9.68
C GLU A 33 -6.68 13.72 -9.24
N ALA A 34 -6.24 14.48 -8.23
CA ALA A 34 -4.89 14.34 -7.68
C ALA A 34 -4.67 12.94 -7.09
N PHE A 35 -5.67 12.42 -6.37
CA PHE A 35 -5.65 11.07 -5.81
C PHE A 35 -5.51 10.00 -6.91
N VAL A 36 -6.36 10.03 -7.95
CA VAL A 36 -6.29 9.08 -9.07
C VAL A 36 -4.94 9.14 -9.78
N LYS A 37 -4.37 10.35 -9.98
CA LYS A 37 -3.02 10.52 -10.55
C LYS A 37 -1.94 9.87 -9.68
N GLY A 38 -1.99 10.06 -8.35
CA GLY A 38 -1.05 9.42 -7.42
C GLY A 38 -1.14 7.89 -7.44
N VAL A 39 -2.35 7.33 -7.51
CA VAL A 39 -2.57 5.88 -7.66
C VAL A 39 -1.96 5.36 -8.96
N MET A 40 -2.23 6.01 -10.09
CA MET A 40 -1.66 5.59 -11.39
C MET A 40 -0.13 5.74 -11.44
N ALA A 41 0.44 6.68 -10.69
CA ALA A 41 1.88 6.87 -10.57
C ALA A 41 2.56 5.83 -9.64
N GLY A 42 1.80 4.97 -8.98
CA GLY A 42 2.32 4.00 -8.03
C GLY A 42 2.79 4.62 -6.71
N GLU A 43 2.35 5.84 -6.39
CA GLU A 43 2.76 6.55 -5.16
C GLU A 43 2.36 5.78 -3.89
N PHE A 44 1.34 4.92 -3.99
CA PHE A 44 0.79 4.16 -2.86
C PHE A 44 1.31 2.71 -2.76
N ASP A 45 2.13 2.23 -3.70
CA ASP A 45 2.62 0.84 -3.70
C ASP A 45 3.59 0.55 -2.55
N HIS A 46 4.17 1.59 -1.94
CA HIS A 46 5.07 1.47 -0.80
C HIS A 46 4.35 0.99 0.49
N PHE A 47 3.04 1.19 0.61
CA PHE A 47 2.28 0.84 1.83
C PHE A 47 1.96 -0.66 1.95
N VAL A 48 2.31 -1.49 0.95
CA VAL A 48 2.00 -2.93 0.93
C VAL A 48 3.10 -3.77 1.62
N ALA A 49 4.32 -3.24 1.74
CA ALA A 49 5.49 -4.03 2.16
C ALA A 49 5.49 -4.42 3.65
N GLU A 50 4.72 -3.75 4.52
CA GLU A 50 4.78 -4.00 5.97
C GLU A 50 3.92 -5.20 6.43
N VAL A 51 2.95 -5.65 5.62
CA VAL A 51 2.12 -6.82 5.98
C VAL A 51 2.84 -8.15 5.66
N ALA A 52 3.81 -8.14 4.73
CA ALA A 52 4.53 -9.36 4.35
C ALA A 52 5.50 -9.87 5.44
N GLU A 53 6.06 -9.01 6.30
CA GLU A 53 7.01 -9.44 7.34
C GLU A 53 6.33 -10.04 8.58
N THR A 54 5.02 -9.87 8.78
CA THR A 54 4.33 -10.39 9.98
C THR A 54 3.72 -11.77 9.81
N VAL A 55 3.67 -12.32 8.58
CA VAL A 55 3.15 -13.66 8.30
C VAL A 55 4.17 -14.47 7.51
N GLY A 56 5.17 -15.01 8.23
CA GLY A 56 5.86 -16.24 7.86
C GLY A 56 7.31 -16.13 7.42
N VAL A 57 8.23 -16.23 8.38
CA VAL A 57 9.53 -16.91 8.16
C VAL A 57 9.79 -17.88 9.32
N ALA A 58 9.09 -19.02 9.29
CA ALA A 58 9.61 -20.25 9.87
C ALA A 58 10.50 -20.90 8.81
N GLY A 59 11.80 -20.61 8.87
CA GLY A 59 12.76 -21.12 7.90
C GLY A 59 14.17 -20.72 8.31
N GLY A 60 14.70 -21.42 9.31
CA GLY A 60 16.11 -21.31 9.66
C GLY A 60 16.96 -21.87 8.53
N GLU A 61 17.75 -21.02 7.88
CA GLU A 61 18.94 -21.45 7.14
C GLU A 61 20.13 -20.63 7.65
N ALA A 62 20.93 -21.27 8.50
CA ALA A 62 22.21 -20.75 8.92
C ALA A 62 23.20 -20.86 7.75
N ALA A 63 23.28 -19.80 6.95
CA ALA A 63 24.33 -19.62 5.95
C ALA A 63 25.25 -18.46 6.37
N ALA A 64 26.20 -18.73 7.26
CA ALA A 64 27.38 -17.90 7.45
C ALA A 64 28.59 -18.61 6.85
N GLN A 65 28.76 -18.44 5.54
CA GLN A 65 30.01 -18.71 4.85
C GLN A 65 30.97 -17.55 5.19
N GLN A 66 31.75 -17.68 6.27
CA GLN A 66 32.96 -16.86 6.42
C GLN A 66 34.08 -17.56 5.65
N THR A 67 34.20 -17.21 4.38
CA THR A 67 35.36 -17.60 3.56
C THR A 67 36.50 -16.60 3.75
N CYS A 68 37.71 -17.17 3.66
CA CYS A 68 38.98 -16.54 3.28
C CYS A 68 39.72 -15.66 4.31
N GLY A 69 40.97 -16.04 4.60
CA GLY A 69 41.98 -15.13 5.16
C GLY A 69 43.15 -15.82 5.84
N ALA A 70 44.08 -16.36 5.07
CA ALA A 70 45.28 -17.04 5.55
C ALA A 70 46.28 -16.14 6.31
N ALA A 71 47.07 -16.82 7.15
CA ALA A 71 48.45 -16.50 7.54
C ALA A 71 48.71 -15.33 8.53
N HIS A 72 49.03 -15.68 9.78
CA HIS A 72 50.20 -15.08 10.44
C HIS A 72 50.86 -16.03 11.44
N ARG A 73 52.18 -16.18 11.27
CA ARG A 73 53.15 -16.82 12.16
C ARG A 73 52.99 -16.29 13.60
N SER A 74 53.17 -17.15 14.61
CA SER A 74 54.46 -17.35 15.29
C SER A 74 54.37 -18.45 16.35
#